data_AF-A0A101JLF8-F1
#
_entry.id   AF-A0A101JLF8-F1
#
_cell.length_a   1.000
_cell.length_b   1.000
_cell.length_c   1.000
_cell.angle_alpha   90.00
_cell.angle_beta   90.00
_cell.angle_gamma   90.00
#
_symmetry.space_group_name_H-M   'P 1'
#
loop_
_entity.id
_entity.type
_entity.pdbx_description
1 polymer ?
#
loop_
_entity_poly.entity_id
_entity_poly.type
_entity_poly.pdbx_seq_one_letter_code
_entity_poly.pdbx_strand_id
1 'polypeptide(L)'
;MLRRPIGGPFVMCEQLRHIVKLGESRRISVHVPPFAAGAHTLLEGFLSLMWFEELPPIAYAEGVNSGRVLELPAVVRECQEIYDHALGDALSHRKSLDLLRSVAITSMQRSEYLIPDASVLTGWRKSSYSGGSGGSCLEVNDAARPTHVPVRDSKNPTGPAIVFSAAAWAAFVTSPR
;
A
#
# COMPACT_ATOMS: atom_id res chain seq x y z
N MET A 1 1.01 8.02 2.66
CA MET A 1 1.77 6.82 2.22
C MET A 1 0.99 5.51 2.24
N LEU A 2 0.06 5.25 3.18
CA LEU A 2 -0.61 3.93 3.35
C LEU A 2 -1.39 3.36 2.15
N ARG A 3 -1.67 4.15 1.10
CA ARG A 3 -2.35 3.68 -0.12
C ARG A 3 -1.41 3.50 -1.31
N ARG A 4 -0.13 3.84 -1.15
CA ARG A 4 0.87 3.68 -2.20
C ARG A 4 1.51 2.30 -2.05
N PRO A 5 1.46 1.44 -3.08
CA PRO A 5 2.01 0.09 -2.98
C PRO A 5 3.54 0.16 -2.87
N ILE A 6 4.11 -0.49 -1.85
CA ILE A 6 5.55 -0.62 -1.62
C ILE A 6 5.87 -2.10 -1.45
N GLY A 7 6.86 -2.63 -2.19
CA GLY A 7 7.27 -4.04 -2.09
C GLY A 7 6.24 -5.06 -2.61
N GLY A 8 5.13 -4.62 -3.18
CA GLY A 8 4.03 -5.48 -3.61
C GLY A 8 2.98 -5.73 -2.52
N PRO A 9 1.81 -6.29 -2.86
CA PRO A 9 0.66 -6.30 -1.96
C PRO A 9 0.84 -7.21 -0.74
N PHE A 10 1.53 -8.35 -0.90
CA PHE A 10 1.89 -9.26 0.20
C PHE A 10 2.85 -8.60 1.20
N VAL A 11 3.95 -8.01 0.70
CA VAL A 11 4.95 -7.34 1.55
C VAL A 11 4.30 -6.19 2.30
N MET A 12 3.49 -5.37 1.62
CA MET A 12 2.77 -4.27 2.26
C MET A 12 1.80 -4.77 3.33
N CYS A 13 1.09 -5.88 3.08
CA CYS A 13 0.22 -6.49 4.09
C CYS A 13 1.00 -6.91 5.33
N GLU A 14 2.08 -7.68 5.16
CA GLU A 14 2.92 -8.17 6.25
C GLU A 14 3.54 -7.02 7.06
N GLN A 15 4.04 -5.98 6.38
CA GLN A 15 4.56 -4.77 7.03
C GLN A 15 3.51 -4.08 7.90
N LEU A 16 2.30 -3.88 7.37
CA LEU A 16 1.21 -3.25 8.11
C LEU A 16 0.74 -4.10 9.30
N ARG A 17 0.66 -5.43 9.13
CA ARG A 17 0.33 -6.36 10.22
C ARG A 17 1.39 -6.31 11.32
N HIS A 18 2.67 -6.22 10.96
CA HIS A 18 3.74 -6.08 11.92
C HIS A 18 3.61 -4.79 12.75
N ILE A 19 3.35 -3.66 12.09
CA ILE A 19 3.11 -2.36 12.77
C ILE A 19 1.90 -2.46 13.70
N VAL A 20 0.81 -3.09 13.27
CA VAL A 20 -0.37 -3.30 14.11
C VAL A 20 -0.03 -4.10 15.36
N LYS A 21 0.73 -5.20 15.22
CA LYS A 21 1.17 -6.03 16.35
C LYS A 21 2.02 -5.22 17.35
N LEU A 22 2.95 -4.40 16.85
CA LEU A 22 3.75 -3.52 17.70
C LEU A 22 2.87 -2.51 18.46
N GLY A 23 1.89 -1.91 17.78
CA GLY A 23 0.94 -1.00 18.41
C GLY A 23 0.06 -1.66 19.47
N GLU A 24 -0.44 -2.86 19.20
CA GLU A 24 -1.23 -3.63 20.18
C GLU A 24 -0.42 -4.01 21.42
N SER A 25 0.86 -4.35 21.24
CA SER A 25 1.79 -4.62 22.35
C SER A 25 2.19 -3.36 23.13
N ARG A 26 1.69 -2.18 22.74
CA ARG A 26 2.04 -0.86 23.29
C ARG A 26 3.53 -0.53 23.24
N ARG A 27 4.28 -1.18 22.34
CA ARG A 27 5.68 -0.83 22.07
C ARG A 27 5.80 0.46 21.28
N ILE A 28 4.76 0.78 20.49
CA ILE A 28 4.66 2.02 19.72
C ILE A 28 3.24 2.58 19.83
N SER A 29 3.12 3.91 19.78
CA SER A 29 1.85 4.59 19.57
C SER A 29 1.78 5.06 18.13
N VAL A 30 0.86 4.48 17.36
CA VAL A 30 0.67 4.85 15.95
C VAL A 30 -0.53 5.78 15.80
N HIS A 31 -0.33 6.90 15.11
CA HIS A 31 -1.35 7.87 14.77
C HIS A 31 -1.31 8.15 13.28
N VAL A 32 -2.47 8.04 12.63
CA VAL A 32 -2.60 8.23 11.18
C VAL A 32 -3.56 9.38 10.91
N PRO A 33 -3.08 10.49 10.31
CA PRO A 33 -3.97 11.54 9.83
C PRO A 33 -4.98 11.00 8.82
N PRO A 34 -6.29 11.27 8.97
CA PRO A 34 -7.27 10.91 7.96
C PRO A 34 -7.00 11.72 6.69
N PHE A 35 -7.33 11.16 5.52
CA PHE A 35 -7.11 11.86 4.24
C PHE A 35 -7.82 13.24 4.19
N ALA A 36 -8.97 13.35 4.86
CA ALA A 36 -9.73 14.59 4.96
C ALA A 36 -9.06 15.68 5.82
N ALA A 37 -8.06 15.36 6.64
CA ALA A 37 -7.29 16.36 7.38
C ALA A 37 -6.46 17.27 6.46
N GLY A 38 -6.25 16.87 5.21
CA GLY A 38 -5.59 17.70 4.21
C GLY A 38 -4.10 17.93 4.49
N ALA A 39 -3.61 19.10 4.06
CA ALA A 39 -2.21 19.45 4.18
C ALA A 39 -1.85 19.79 5.63
N HIS A 40 -0.74 19.24 6.13
CA HIS A 40 -0.15 19.56 7.42
C HIS A 40 1.37 19.71 7.25
N THR A 41 2.02 20.46 8.14
CA THR A 41 3.43 20.88 8.00
C THR A 41 4.41 19.71 7.90
N LEU A 42 4.09 18.55 8.49
CA LEU A 42 4.91 17.34 8.41
C LEU A 42 4.78 16.57 7.07
N LEU A 43 4.01 17.06 6.09
CA LEU A 43 3.99 16.45 4.76
C LEU A 43 5.28 16.69 3.97
N GLU A 44 6.02 17.76 4.28
CA GLU A 44 7.17 18.20 3.50
C GLU A 44 8.48 17.45 3.84
N GLY A 45 8.49 16.68 4.92
CA GLY A 45 9.67 15.95 5.36
C GLY A 45 9.38 14.99 6.50
N PHE A 46 10.44 14.44 7.07
CA PHE A 46 10.36 13.56 8.22
C PHE A 46 10.90 14.27 9.47
N LEU A 47 10.23 14.07 10.60
CA LEU A 47 10.61 14.64 11.89
C LEU A 47 10.62 13.54 12.94
N SER A 48 11.75 13.40 13.64
CA SER A 48 11.88 12.57 14.85
C SER A 48 12.19 13.47 16.04
N LEU A 49 11.34 13.42 17.06
CA LEU A 49 11.62 14.02 18.37
C LEU A 49 12.15 12.93 19.29
N MET A 50 13.27 13.20 19.95
CA MET A 50 13.96 12.23 20.80
C MET A 50 14.20 12.85 22.17
N TRP A 51 13.80 12.12 23.21
CA TRP A 51 14.04 12.48 24.60
C TRP A 51 15.01 11.48 25.21
N PHE A 52 15.90 11.97 26.04
CA PHE A 52 16.92 11.18 26.72
C PHE A 52 16.80 11.39 28.23
N GLU A 53 17.24 10.39 29.01
CA GLU A 53 17.19 10.48 30.49
C GLU A 53 18.17 11.54 31.02
N GLU A 54 19.35 11.65 30.40
CA GLU A 54 20.44 12.50 30.89
C GLU A 54 20.81 13.67 29.94
N LEU A 55 20.20 13.74 28.75
CA LEU A 55 20.50 14.76 27.75
C LEU A 55 19.24 15.57 27.38
N PRO A 56 19.40 16.86 27.01
CA PRO A 56 18.30 17.64 26.45
C PRO A 56 17.67 16.94 25.24
N PRO A 57 16.35 17.13 25.00
CA PRO A 57 15.71 16.56 23.83
C PRO A 57 16.29 17.16 22.55
N ILE A 58 16.33 16.35 21.49
CA ILE A 58 16.77 16.78 20.17
C ILE A 58 15.67 16.48 19.15
N ALA A 59 15.65 17.25 18.07
CA ALA A 59 14.83 16.97 16.90
C ALA A 59 15.74 16.60 15.72
N TYR A 60 15.35 15.59 14.95
CA TYR A 60 15.98 15.25 13.69
C TYR A 60 14.99 15.51 12.55
N ALA A 61 15.36 16.39 11.64
CA ALA A 61 14.58 16.72 10.46
C ALA A 61 15.29 16.18 9.21
N GLU A 62 14.55 15.47 8.37
CA GLU A 62 15.06 14.85 7.14
C GLU A 62 14.22 15.29 5.94
N GLY A 63 14.92 15.75 4.91
CA GLY A 63 14.41 15.98 3.56
C GLY A 63 15.19 15.13 2.55
N VAL A 64 14.78 15.17 1.28
CA VAL A 64 15.25 14.25 0.23
C VAL A 64 16.78 14.12 0.14
N ASN A 65 17.53 15.21 0.33
CA ASN A 65 19.00 15.24 0.30
C ASN A 65 19.59 15.95 1.53
N SER A 66 18.85 16.02 2.64
CA SER A 66 19.28 16.75 3.83
C SER A 66 18.84 16.03 5.11
N GLY A 67 19.75 15.89 6.06
CA GLY A 67 19.45 15.45 7.41
C GLY A 67 20.07 16.42 8.40
N ARG A 68 19.29 16.94 9.36
CA ARG A 68 19.77 17.92 10.35
C ARG A 68 19.38 17.47 11.74
N VAL A 69 20.37 17.39 12.62
CA VAL A 69 20.16 17.31 14.07
C VAL A 69 19.98 18.73 14.60
N LEU A 70 18.90 18.95 15.34
CA LEU A 70 18.50 20.22 15.92
C LEU A 70 18.55 20.09 17.44
N GLU A 71 19.45 20.83 18.07
CA GLU A 71 19.72 20.74 19.52
C GLU A 71 19.31 22.02 20.26
N LEU A 72 19.08 23.12 19.53
CA LEU A 72 18.72 24.39 20.15
C LEU A 72 17.32 24.28 20.79
N PRO A 73 17.15 24.50 22.11
CA PRO A 73 15.89 24.20 22.80
C PRO A 73 14.67 24.95 22.24
N ALA A 74 14.85 26.18 21.72
CA ALA A 74 13.78 26.93 21.10
C ALA A 74 13.27 26.27 19.81
N VAL A 75 14.18 25.75 18.99
CA VAL A 75 13.85 25.06 17.73
C VAL A 75 13.22 23.69 18.01
N VAL A 76 13.72 22.96 19.01
CA VAL A 76 13.13 21.67 19.42
C VAL A 76 11.70 21.85 19.89
N ARG A 77 11.41 22.92 20.65
CA ARG A 77 10.03 23.25 21.05
C ARG A 77 9.12 23.58 19.88
N GLU A 78 9.60 24.35 18.91
CA GLU A 78 8.84 24.65 17.69
C GLU A 78 8.51 23.36 16.90
N CYS A 79 9.49 22.46 16.74
CA CYS A 79 9.25 21.15 16.14
C CYS A 79 8.21 20.33 16.92
N GLN A 80 8.22 20.41 18.24
CA GLN A 80 7.23 19.76 19.09
C GLN A 80 5.83 20.34 18.90
N GLU A 81 5.68 21.66 18.85
CA GLU A 81 4.37 22.32 18.60
C GLU A 81 3.80 21.91 17.23
N ILE A 82 4.64 21.84 16.20
CA ILE A 82 4.25 21.35 14.87
C ILE A 82 3.78 19.89 14.94
N TYR A 83 4.51 19.05 15.67
CA TYR A 83 4.15 17.66 15.88
C TYR A 83 2.82 17.52 16.62
N ASP A 84 2.63 18.27 17.71
CA ASP A 84 1.43 18.23 18.53
C ASP A 84 0.18 18.68 17.75
N HIS A 85 0.31 19.69 16.89
CA HIS A 85 -0.77 20.10 16.00
C HIS A 85 -1.14 18.98 15.01
N ALA A 86 -0.14 18.37 14.35
CA ALA A 86 -0.37 17.26 13.44
C ALA A 86 -0.98 16.04 14.14
N LEU A 87 -0.59 15.80 15.39
CA LEU A 87 -1.14 14.74 16.23
C LEU A 87 -2.59 15.02 16.62
N GLY A 88 -2.95 16.28 16.88
CA GLY A 88 -4.32 16.73 17.18
C GLY A 88 -5.31 16.43 16.06
N ASP A 89 -4.86 16.54 14.80
CA ASP A 89 -5.68 16.21 13.62
C ASP A 89 -5.67 14.70 13.28
N ALA A 90 -4.79 13.93 13.91
CA ALA A 90 -4.64 12.51 13.62
C ALA A 90 -5.73 11.65 14.27
N LEU A 91 -5.99 10.49 13.66
CA LEU A 91 -6.83 9.47 14.30
C LEU A 91 -6.20 9.03 15.62
N SER A 92 -7.05 8.71 16.60
CA SER A 92 -6.59 8.10 17.85
C SER A 92 -5.83 6.80 17.58
N HIS A 93 -5.00 6.37 18.53
CA HIS A 93 -4.22 5.13 18.40
C HIS A 93 -5.08 3.93 17.98
N ARG A 94 -6.21 3.71 18.66
CA ARG A 94 -7.14 2.61 18.35
C ARG A 94 -7.67 2.70 16.91
N LYS A 95 -8.19 3.86 16.52
CA LYS A 95 -8.74 4.09 15.17
C LYS A 95 -7.67 3.94 14.08
N SER A 96 -6.44 4.36 14.37
CA SER A 96 -5.29 4.20 13.48
C SER A 96 -4.95 2.72 13.28
N LEU A 97 -4.95 1.91 14.33
CA LEU A 97 -4.76 0.45 14.20
C LEU A 97 -5.88 -0.20 13.39
N ASP A 98 -7.13 0.20 13.60
CA ASP A 98 -8.27 -0.32 12.84
C ASP A 98 -8.14 0.03 11.35
N LEU A 99 -7.71 1.26 11.03
CA LEU A 99 -7.39 1.68 9.68
C LEU A 99 -6.23 0.89 9.07
N LEU A 100 -5.14 0.65 9.81
CA LEU A 100 -4.01 -0.12 9.31
C LEU A 100 -4.41 -1.58 9.03
N ARG A 101 -5.24 -2.19 9.87
CA ARG A 101 -5.79 -3.53 9.62
C ARG A 101 -6.65 -3.57 8.36
N SER A 102 -7.53 -2.58 8.16
CA SER A 102 -8.38 -2.55 6.96
C SER A 102 -7.54 -2.39 5.69
N VAL A 103 -6.54 -1.51 5.70
CA VAL A 103 -5.61 -1.34 4.58
C VAL A 103 -4.81 -2.61 4.32
N ALA A 104 -4.32 -3.30 5.36
CA ALA A 104 -3.59 -4.55 5.19
C ALA A 104 -4.44 -5.62 4.48
N ILE A 105 -5.72 -5.76 4.86
CA ILE A 105 -6.65 -6.70 4.22
C ILE A 105 -6.87 -6.32 2.75
N THR A 106 -7.13 -5.04 2.47
CA THR A 106 -7.33 -4.56 1.09
C THR A 106 -6.08 -4.77 0.22
N SER A 107 -4.89 -4.54 0.78
CA SER A 107 -3.63 -4.84 0.08
C SER A 107 -3.51 -6.33 -0.26
N MET A 108 -3.88 -7.23 0.66
CA MET A 108 -3.88 -8.68 0.37
C MET A 108 -4.90 -9.07 -0.71
N GLN A 109 -6.12 -8.52 -0.65
CA GLN A 109 -7.15 -8.78 -1.67
C GLN A 109 -6.70 -8.31 -3.05
N ARG A 110 -5.96 -7.20 -3.15
CA ARG A 110 -5.32 -6.77 -4.42
C ARG A 110 -4.30 -7.79 -4.95
N SER A 111 -3.69 -8.60 -4.08
CA SER A 111 -2.79 -9.70 -4.48
C SER A 111 -3.53 -10.90 -5.04
N GLU A 112 -4.72 -11.21 -4.50
CA GLU A 112 -5.55 -12.33 -4.97
C GLU A 112 -6.04 -12.12 -6.41
N TYR A 113 -6.09 -10.86 -6.84
CA TYR A 113 -6.41 -10.47 -8.21
C TYR A 113 -5.19 -10.33 -9.14
N LEU A 114 -3.99 -10.76 -8.72
CA LEU A 114 -2.77 -10.65 -9.52
C LEU A 114 -1.85 -11.88 -9.37
N ILE A 115 -1.49 -12.51 -10.48
CA ILE A 115 -0.42 -13.51 -10.54
C ILE A 115 0.84 -12.80 -11.03
N PRO A 116 1.91 -12.67 -10.22
CA PRO A 116 3.08 -11.87 -10.59
C PRO A 116 3.83 -12.39 -11.84
N ASP A 117 3.88 -13.71 -12.01
CA ASP A 117 4.47 -14.38 -13.17
C ASP A 117 3.44 -15.36 -13.74
N ALA A 118 2.86 -15.02 -14.88
CA ALA A 118 1.82 -15.82 -15.52
C ALA A 118 2.34 -17.15 -16.09
N SER A 119 3.66 -17.33 -16.24
CA SER A 119 4.26 -18.56 -16.76
C SER A 119 4.14 -19.74 -15.79
N VAL A 120 3.88 -19.49 -14.50
CA VAL A 120 3.65 -20.53 -13.49
C VAL A 120 2.34 -21.31 -13.71
N LEU A 121 1.43 -20.76 -14.51
CA LEU A 121 0.19 -21.42 -14.90
C LEU A 121 0.29 -22.02 -16.30
N THR A 122 -0.36 -23.16 -16.50
CA THR A 122 -0.51 -23.82 -17.81
C THR A 122 -1.98 -23.77 -18.25
N GLY A 123 -2.25 -23.99 -19.54
CA GLY A 123 -3.63 -23.96 -20.08
C GLY A 123 -4.11 -22.59 -20.58
N TRP A 124 -3.18 -21.72 -20.96
CA TRP A 124 -3.50 -20.42 -21.58
C TRP A 124 -4.12 -20.60 -22.97
N ARG A 125 -5.26 -19.93 -23.19
CA ARG A 125 -5.98 -19.92 -24.46
C ARG A 125 -6.07 -18.50 -25.00
N LYS A 126 -5.69 -18.31 -26.27
CA LYS A 126 -5.82 -17.03 -26.96
C LYS A 126 -7.29 -16.69 -27.26
N SER A 127 -7.63 -15.40 -27.20
CA SER A 127 -8.92 -14.90 -27.67
C SER A 127 -9.10 -15.12 -29.18
N SER A 128 -10.28 -15.55 -29.61
CA SER A 128 -10.64 -15.74 -31.02
C SER A 128 -10.87 -14.42 -31.78
N TYR A 129 -10.88 -13.26 -31.10
CA TYR A 129 -11.06 -11.93 -31.70
C TYR A 129 -9.74 -11.23 -32.07
N SER A 130 -8.59 -11.90 -31.96
CA SER A 130 -7.30 -11.36 -32.39
C SER A 130 -7.10 -11.51 -33.90
N GLY A 131 -7.79 -10.70 -34.70
CA GLY A 131 -7.69 -10.68 -36.16
C GLY A 131 -6.64 -9.71 -36.70
N GLY A 132 -5.72 -10.22 -37.52
CA GLY A 132 -5.18 -9.58 -38.74
C GLY A 132 -4.24 -8.38 -38.68
N SER A 133 -4.41 -7.40 -37.78
CA SER A 133 -3.61 -6.16 -37.79
C SER A 133 -3.10 -5.79 -36.41
N GLY A 134 -1.96 -6.37 -36.03
CA GLY A 134 -1.02 -5.78 -35.06
C GLY A 134 -1.58 -5.31 -33.72
N GLY A 135 -1.69 -6.21 -32.74
CA GLY A 135 -0.89 -5.95 -31.53
C GLY A 135 -1.52 -5.98 -30.14
N SER A 136 -2.72 -6.51 -29.88
CA SER A 136 -3.18 -6.68 -28.48
C SER A 136 -3.87 -8.02 -28.28
N CYS A 137 -3.07 -9.10 -28.17
CA CYS A 137 -3.58 -10.45 -27.96
C CYS A 137 -3.63 -10.75 -26.46
N LEU A 138 -4.84 -10.93 -25.91
CA LEU A 138 -5.04 -11.40 -24.55
C LEU A 138 -5.16 -12.93 -24.52
N GLU A 139 -4.60 -13.55 -23.49
CA GLU A 139 -4.75 -14.96 -23.17
C GLU A 139 -5.50 -15.14 -21.85
N VAL A 140 -6.38 -16.13 -21.81
CA VAL A 140 -7.21 -16.47 -20.65
C VAL A 140 -6.86 -17.88 -20.19
N ASN A 141 -6.78 -18.09 -18.88
CA ASN A 141 -6.60 -19.40 -18.29
C ASN A 141 -7.94 -19.95 -17.77
N ASP A 142 -8.56 -20.84 -18.55
CA ASP A 142 -9.84 -21.45 -18.18
C ASP A 142 -9.67 -22.59 -17.15
N ALA A 143 -8.45 -23.08 -16.91
CA ALA A 143 -8.19 -24.17 -15.96
C ALA A 143 -8.27 -23.73 -14.49
N ALA A 144 -8.24 -22.42 -14.22
CA ALA A 144 -8.43 -21.84 -12.88
C ALA A 144 -9.92 -21.70 -12.46
N ARG A 145 -10.85 -22.10 -13.34
CA ARG A 145 -12.28 -22.17 -13.05
C ARG A 145 -12.59 -23.34 -12.10
N PRO A 146 -13.68 -23.30 -11.31
CA PRO A 146 -14.80 -22.35 -11.38
C PRO A 146 -14.66 -21.10 -10.52
N THR A 147 -13.56 -20.93 -9.79
CA THR A 147 -13.43 -19.82 -8.84
C THR A 147 -12.88 -18.54 -9.49
N HIS A 148 -11.91 -18.69 -10.38
CA HIS A 148 -11.10 -17.58 -10.87
C HIS A 148 -10.82 -17.69 -12.37
N VAL A 149 -10.53 -16.55 -13.00
CA VAL A 149 -10.15 -16.46 -14.42
C VAL A 149 -8.96 -15.52 -14.56
N PRO A 150 -7.72 -16.07 -14.59
CA PRO A 150 -6.52 -15.32 -14.94
C PRO A 150 -6.50 -14.88 -16.41
N VAL A 151 -6.06 -13.65 -16.64
CA VAL A 151 -5.92 -13.02 -17.96
C VAL A 151 -4.56 -12.36 -18.05
N ARG A 152 -3.80 -12.66 -19.10
CA ARG A 152 -2.47 -12.07 -19.34
C ARG A 152 -2.35 -11.49 -20.73
N ASP A 153 -1.33 -10.64 -20.92
CA ASP A 153 -0.88 -10.19 -22.23
C ASP A 153 -0.04 -11.30 -22.89
N SER A 154 -0.45 -11.77 -24.07
CA SER A 154 0.26 -12.80 -24.83
C SER A 154 1.67 -12.35 -25.25
N LYS A 155 1.90 -11.03 -25.36
CA LYS A 155 3.22 -10.47 -25.68
C LYS A 155 4.18 -10.46 -24.51
N ASN A 156 3.67 -10.61 -23.29
CA ASN A 156 4.47 -10.67 -22.07
C ASN A 156 4.10 -11.93 -21.26
N PRO A 157 4.42 -13.14 -21.76
CA PRO A 157 3.96 -14.39 -21.17
C PRO A 157 4.51 -14.67 -19.77
N THR A 158 5.63 -14.04 -19.37
CA THR A 158 6.22 -14.07 -18.03
C THR A 158 5.84 -12.85 -17.18
N GLY A 159 5.05 -11.93 -17.73
CA GLY A 159 4.52 -10.78 -17.02
C GLY A 159 3.36 -11.14 -16.09
N PRO A 160 2.84 -10.16 -15.35
CA PRO A 160 1.75 -10.41 -14.43
C PRO A 160 0.44 -10.71 -15.16
N ALA A 161 -0.35 -11.66 -14.64
CA ALA A 161 -1.73 -11.88 -15.04
C ALA A 161 -2.69 -11.25 -14.04
N ILE A 162 -3.75 -10.62 -14.53
CA ILE A 162 -4.86 -10.12 -13.71
C ILE A 162 -5.82 -11.28 -13.51
N VAL A 163 -6.27 -11.51 -12.28
CA VAL A 163 -7.25 -12.55 -11.95
C VAL A 163 -8.60 -11.90 -11.75
N PHE A 164 -9.63 -12.44 -12.39
CA PHE A 164 -11.03 -12.06 -12.17
C PHE A 164 -11.72 -13.16 -11.37
N SER A 165 -12.73 -12.82 -10.57
CA SER A 165 -13.66 -13.85 -10.08
C SER A 165 -14.45 -14.41 -11.26
N ALA A 166 -14.80 -15.69 -11.22
CA ALA A 166 -15.58 -16.30 -12.31
C ALA A 166 -16.92 -15.60 -12.54
N ALA A 167 -17.57 -15.10 -11.48
CA ALA A 167 -18.81 -14.34 -11.57
C ALA A 167 -18.61 -12.99 -12.29
N ALA A 168 -17.57 -12.24 -11.95
CA ALA A 168 -17.27 -10.97 -12.63
C ALA A 168 -16.88 -11.19 -14.09
N TRP A 169 -16.09 -12.23 -14.37
CA TRP A 169 -15.73 -12.60 -15.74
C TRP A 169 -16.96 -13.00 -16.56
N ALA A 170 -17.87 -13.80 -16.01
CA ALA A 170 -19.11 -14.19 -16.67
C ALA A 170 -19.99 -12.98 -16.98
N ALA A 171 -20.16 -12.05 -16.02
CA ALA A 171 -20.89 -10.81 -16.24
C ALA A 171 -20.23 -9.94 -17.34
N PHE A 172 -18.90 -9.84 -17.31
CA PHE A 172 -18.13 -9.09 -18.32
C PHE A 172 -18.32 -9.64 -19.73
N VAL A 173 -18.24 -10.96 -19.93
CA VAL A 173 -18.38 -11.57 -21.27
C VAL A 173 -19.83 -11.64 -21.77
N THR A 174 -20.81 -11.53 -20.88
CA THR A 174 -22.25 -11.57 -21.22
C THR A 174 -22.89 -10.18 -21.34
N SER A 175 -22.20 -9.12 -20.93
CA SER A 175 -22.69 -7.75 -21.12
C SER A 175 -22.82 -7.45 -22.62
N PRO A 176 -24.00 -7.03 -23.11
CA PRO A 176 -24.14 -6.56 -24.49
C PRO A 176 -23.22 -5.35 -24.71
N ARG A 177 -22.63 -5.29 -25.91
CA ARG A 177 -21.83 -4.14 -26.37
C ARG A 177 -22.69 -2.92 -26.60
#